data_AF-E6PYM1-F1
#
_entry.id   AF-E6PYM1-F1
#
_cell.length_a   1.000
_cell.length_b   1.000
_cell.length_c   1.000
_cell.angle_alpha   90.00
_cell.angle_beta   90.00
_cell.angle_gamma   90.00
#
_symmetry.space_group_name_H-M   'P 1'
#
loop_
_entity.id
_entity.type
_entity.pdbx_description
1 polymer ?
#
loop_
_entity_poly.entity_id
_entity_poly.type
_entity_poly.pdbx_seq_one_letter_code
_entity_poly.pdbx_strand_id
1 'polypeptide(L)'
;MSYLFSECTIEQRQAIQAVENRADDCYRLLRLLKQPRNLATWALLSAMALVLETIQQCFGANSSRHINALINLERCICGFHFIAVHGKQESKLIRSYTYHGSLKVDATFALNVSRYYTNFLYIYPLWHQDHERAELTSNGAVRFHIPRDSTRQREVIAYQQLYRPAEETRSIPKKNGRSPEVQRLFNDLFQQARPAGLQKKFHYEPSDELIEALRSEYQERLDTNFRHPDSFQLNGYSLAEFKAVYVGILILSAIHEYICYPWGNQGQLIPESSLVMVKKRFPQLSG
;
A
#
# COMPACT_ATOMS: atom_id res chain seq x y z
N MET A 1 -14.06 29.68 17.18
CA MET A 1 -15.47 29.48 16.74
C MET A 1 -15.40 28.87 15.36
N SER A 2 -16.20 27.83 15.08
CA SER A 2 -16.15 27.08 13.82
C SER A 2 -17.34 27.40 12.92
N TYR A 3 -17.10 27.43 11.62
CA TYR A 3 -18.04 27.95 10.61
C TYR A 3 -18.20 26.97 9.46
N LEU A 4 -19.41 26.87 8.91
CA LEU A 4 -19.63 26.31 7.57
C LEU A 4 -19.10 27.27 6.51
N PHE A 5 -18.90 26.79 5.28
CA PHE A 5 -18.41 27.62 4.19
C PHE A 5 -19.35 28.81 3.93
N SER A 6 -20.67 28.61 3.94
CA SER A 6 -21.69 29.63 3.79
C SER A 6 -21.70 30.67 4.93
N GLU A 7 -21.25 30.28 6.12
CA GLU A 7 -21.19 31.12 7.32
C GLU A 7 -19.91 31.96 7.40
N CYS A 8 -18.85 31.59 6.66
CA CYS A 8 -17.57 32.30 6.69
C CYS A 8 -17.67 33.69 6.03
N THR A 9 -17.03 34.68 6.65
CA THR A 9 -16.75 35.97 6.00
C THR A 9 -15.81 35.79 4.80
N ILE A 10 -15.73 36.79 3.93
CA ILE A 10 -14.85 36.75 2.76
C ILE A 10 -13.39 36.54 3.19
N GLU A 11 -12.94 37.23 4.23
CA GLU A 11 -11.58 37.15 4.75
C GLU A 11 -11.27 35.75 5.29
N GLN A 12 -12.23 35.15 6.00
CA GLN A 12 -12.10 33.78 6.53
C GLN A 12 -11.99 32.76 5.41
N ARG A 13 -12.83 32.87 4.38
CA ARG A 13 -12.76 31.97 3.21
C ARG A 13 -11.42 32.10 2.51
N GLN A 14 -10.94 33.32 2.28
CA GLN A 14 -9.65 33.56 1.65
C GLN A 14 -8.48 32.98 2.45
N ALA A 15 -8.51 33.14 3.78
CA ALA A 15 -7.48 32.58 4.65
C ALA A 15 -7.45 31.05 4.62
N ILE A 16 -8.61 30.40 4.66
CA ILE A 16 -8.72 28.92 4.57
C ILE A 16 -8.30 28.45 3.17
N GLN A 17 -8.75 29.13 2.11
CA GLN A 17 -8.36 28.83 0.73
C GLN A 17 -6.84 28.95 0.53
N ALA A 18 -6.20 29.94 1.16
CA ALA A 18 -4.74 30.08 1.08
C ALA A 18 -4.00 28.88 1.70
N VAL A 19 -4.58 28.22 2.69
CA VAL A 19 -4.05 26.98 3.26
C VAL A 19 -4.28 25.80 2.31
N GLU A 20 -5.47 25.69 1.72
CA GLU A 20 -5.79 24.68 0.69
C GLU A 20 -4.82 24.77 -0.49
N ASN A 21 -4.69 25.96 -1.09
CA ASN A 21 -3.82 26.19 -2.24
C ASN A 21 -2.35 25.86 -1.92
N ARG A 22 -1.91 26.14 -0.68
CA ARG A 22 -0.55 25.77 -0.24
C ARG A 22 -0.41 24.26 -0.05
N ALA A 23 -1.45 23.57 0.40
CA ALA A 23 -1.46 22.12 0.52
C ALA A 23 -1.39 21.45 -0.85
N ASP A 24 -2.06 21.99 -1.87
CA ASP A 24 -1.99 21.48 -3.25
C ASP A 24 -0.55 21.54 -3.81
N ASP A 25 0.24 22.51 -3.37
CA ASP A 25 1.66 22.65 -3.73
C ASP A 25 2.61 21.75 -2.91
N CYS A 26 2.11 20.88 -2.02
CA CYS A 26 2.95 20.06 -1.13
C CYS A 26 3.93 19.15 -1.90
N TYR A 27 3.59 18.76 -3.13
CA TYR A 27 4.44 17.94 -3.98
C TYR A 27 5.80 18.59 -4.26
N ARG A 28 5.89 19.93 -4.24
CA ARG A 28 7.14 20.68 -4.49
C ARG A 28 8.23 20.38 -3.46
N LEU A 29 7.84 19.92 -2.27
CA LEU A 29 8.77 19.54 -1.19
C LEU A 29 9.38 18.15 -1.41
N LEU A 30 8.85 17.36 -2.34
CA LEU A 30 9.21 15.96 -2.54
C LEU A 30 10.50 15.83 -3.34
N ARG A 31 11.62 15.65 -2.63
CA ARG A 31 12.92 15.33 -3.25
C ARG A 31 12.88 14.05 -4.10
N LEU A 32 11.99 13.13 -3.77
CA LEU A 32 11.75 11.91 -4.54
C LEU A 32 11.42 12.19 -6.01
N LEU A 33 10.77 13.32 -6.33
CA LEU A 33 10.43 13.70 -7.72
C LEU A 33 11.66 14.03 -8.57
N LYS A 34 12.82 14.27 -7.94
CA LYS A 34 14.10 14.46 -8.64
C LYS A 34 14.68 13.15 -9.16
N GLN A 35 14.13 12.00 -8.76
CA GLN A 35 14.49 10.68 -9.26
C GLN A 35 13.69 10.34 -10.53
N PRO A 36 14.21 9.45 -11.40
CA PRO A 36 13.41 8.90 -12.50
C PRO A 36 12.13 8.24 -11.98
N ARG A 37 11.00 8.43 -12.68
CA ARG A 37 9.67 7.91 -12.29
C ARG A 37 9.69 6.47 -11.85
N ASN A 38 10.33 5.58 -12.61
CA ASN A 38 10.41 4.16 -12.28
C ASN A 38 11.14 3.87 -10.96
N LEU A 39 12.16 4.67 -10.59
CA LEU A 39 12.83 4.56 -9.28
C LEU A 39 11.98 5.15 -8.16
N ALA A 40 11.38 6.31 -8.39
CA ALA A 40 10.53 6.99 -7.43
C ALA A 40 9.31 6.13 -7.05
N THR A 41 8.61 5.58 -8.05
CA THR A 41 7.47 4.68 -7.84
C THR A 41 7.88 3.45 -7.04
N TRP A 42 8.97 2.79 -7.44
CA TRP A 42 9.47 1.64 -6.71
C TRP A 42 9.83 1.98 -5.25
N ALA A 43 10.54 3.08 -5.03
CA ALA A 43 10.93 3.48 -3.68
C ALA A 43 9.74 3.84 -2.79
N LEU A 44 8.70 4.50 -3.34
CA LEU A 44 7.47 4.78 -2.61
C LEU A 44 6.71 3.50 -2.26
N LEU A 45 6.60 2.54 -3.19
CA LEU A 45 6.03 1.21 -2.91
C LEU A 45 6.82 0.49 -1.81
N SER A 46 8.15 0.53 -1.86
CA SER A 46 9.00 -0.09 -0.83
C SER A 46 8.81 0.57 0.53
N ALA A 47 8.61 1.89 0.59
CA ALA A 47 8.28 2.58 1.84
C ALA A 47 6.92 2.14 2.40
N MET A 48 5.90 1.98 1.54
CA MET A 48 4.57 1.49 1.95
C MET A 48 4.66 0.05 2.46
N ALA A 49 5.32 -0.84 1.72
CA ALA A 49 5.51 -2.22 2.10
C ALA A 49 6.27 -2.33 3.43
N LEU A 50 7.31 -1.51 3.64
CA LEU A 50 8.08 -1.51 4.88
C LEU A 50 7.21 -1.15 6.09
N VAL A 51 6.29 -0.18 5.95
CA VAL A 51 5.34 0.17 7.02
C VAL A 51 4.43 -1.01 7.35
N LEU A 52 3.90 -1.69 6.34
CA LEU A 52 3.03 -2.85 6.53
C LEU A 52 3.76 -4.01 7.22
N GLU A 53 4.95 -4.37 6.73
CA GLU A 53 5.77 -5.43 7.31
C GLU A 53 6.18 -5.11 8.75
N THR A 54 6.54 -3.86 9.04
CA THR A 54 6.89 -3.43 10.41
C THR A 54 5.68 -3.59 11.35
N ILE A 55 4.50 -3.18 10.91
CA ILE A 55 3.27 -3.29 11.72
C ILE A 55 2.89 -4.76 11.90
N GLN A 56 3.03 -5.58 10.85
CA GLN A 56 2.81 -7.02 10.91
C GLN A 56 3.76 -7.71 11.90
N GLN A 57 5.06 -7.40 11.87
CA GLN A 57 6.04 -7.93 12.83
C GLN A 57 5.73 -7.52 14.27
N CYS A 58 5.31 -6.27 14.50
CA CYS A 58 5.06 -5.74 15.85
C CYS A 58 3.73 -6.21 16.45
N PHE A 59 2.69 -6.41 15.64
CA PHE A 59 1.32 -6.62 16.13
C PHE A 59 0.67 -7.91 15.62
N GLY A 60 1.35 -8.66 14.76
CA GLY A 60 0.82 -9.84 14.10
C GLY A 60 0.03 -9.52 12.83
N ALA A 61 0.06 -10.47 11.90
CA ALA A 61 -0.76 -10.45 10.70
C ALA A 61 -2.25 -10.40 11.06
N ASN A 62 -3.03 -9.65 10.28
CA ASN A 62 -4.46 -9.41 10.48
C ASN A 62 -4.88 -8.83 11.84
N SER A 63 -3.95 -8.31 12.64
CA SER A 63 -4.30 -7.51 13.81
C SER A 63 -5.08 -6.26 13.41
N SER A 64 -5.88 -5.69 14.31
CA SER A 64 -6.61 -4.43 14.06
C SER A 64 -5.68 -3.31 13.58
N ARG A 65 -4.43 -3.26 14.09
CA ARG A 65 -3.42 -2.29 13.67
C ARG A 65 -2.94 -2.57 12.24
N HIS A 66 -2.70 -3.83 11.89
CA HIS A 66 -2.32 -4.22 10.53
C HIS A 66 -3.43 -3.92 9.51
N ILE A 67 -4.68 -4.29 9.82
CA ILE A 67 -5.84 -4.04 8.95
C ILE A 67 -6.03 -2.53 8.74
N ASN A 68 -5.97 -1.73 9.81
CA ASN A 68 -6.08 -0.27 9.69
C ASN A 68 -4.94 0.33 8.86
N ALA A 69 -3.73 -0.20 8.96
CA ALA A 69 -2.60 0.25 8.15
C ALA A 69 -2.82 -0.04 6.66
N LEU A 70 -3.30 -1.24 6.32
CA LEU A 70 -3.66 -1.61 4.95
C LEU A 70 -4.69 -0.64 4.35
N ILE A 71 -5.80 -0.41 5.04
CA ILE A 71 -6.88 0.48 4.58
C ILE A 71 -6.37 1.91 4.37
N ASN A 72 -5.55 2.41 5.30
CA ASN A 72 -5.04 3.78 5.21
C ASN A 72 -4.01 3.95 4.09
N LEU A 73 -3.13 2.97 3.90
CA LEU A 73 -2.09 3.03 2.87
C LEU A 73 -2.67 2.83 1.46
N GLU A 74 -3.71 2.02 1.30
CA GLU A 74 -4.43 1.87 0.02
C GLU A 74 -4.94 3.23 -0.51
N ARG A 75 -5.36 4.12 0.40
CA ARG A 75 -5.86 5.46 0.06
C ARG A 75 -4.76 6.45 -0.32
N CYS A 76 -3.48 6.14 -0.06
CA CYS A 76 -2.36 7.06 -0.26
C CYS A 76 -1.86 7.12 -1.71
N ILE A 77 -2.78 7.25 -2.66
CA ILE A 77 -2.50 7.20 -4.11
C ILE A 77 -1.86 8.49 -4.65
N CYS A 78 -2.03 9.62 -3.95
CA CYS A 78 -1.60 10.94 -4.43
C CYS A 78 -0.08 11.03 -4.63
N GLY A 79 0.73 10.31 -3.85
CA GLY A 79 2.18 10.23 -4.05
C GLY A 79 2.56 9.67 -5.43
N PHE A 80 1.84 8.64 -5.89
CA PHE A 80 2.03 8.08 -7.23
C PHE A 80 1.56 9.04 -8.32
N HIS A 81 0.46 9.75 -8.08
CA HIS A 81 0.01 10.81 -8.98
C HIS A 81 1.07 11.90 -9.13
N PHE A 82 1.66 12.38 -8.04
CA PHE A 82 2.73 13.38 -8.07
C PHE A 82 3.96 12.88 -8.84
N ILE A 83 4.35 11.62 -8.65
CA ILE A 83 5.44 11.01 -9.42
C ILE A 83 5.10 10.98 -10.92
N ALA A 84 3.88 10.57 -11.28
CA ALA A 84 3.45 10.46 -12.66
C ALA A 84 3.39 11.83 -13.37
N VAL A 85 2.95 12.88 -12.68
CA VAL A 85 2.80 14.23 -13.26
C VAL A 85 4.10 15.02 -13.20
N HIS A 86 4.78 15.04 -12.06
CA HIS A 86 5.90 15.94 -11.77
C HIS A 86 7.27 15.25 -11.69
N GLY A 87 7.32 13.91 -11.67
CA GLY A 87 8.57 13.16 -11.62
C GLY A 87 9.34 13.22 -12.95
N LYS A 88 10.67 13.04 -12.88
CA LYS A 88 11.50 12.92 -14.09
C LYS A 88 11.11 11.71 -14.93
N GLN A 89 11.37 11.79 -16.24
CA GLN A 89 11.12 10.67 -17.16
C GLN A 89 11.75 9.36 -16.67
N GLU A 90 11.10 8.23 -16.99
CA GLU A 90 11.65 6.91 -16.69
C GLU A 90 13.06 6.76 -17.27
N SER A 91 13.96 6.19 -16.48
CA SER A 91 15.31 5.90 -16.93
C SER A 91 15.47 4.40 -17.19
N LYS A 92 15.84 4.07 -18.43
CA LYS A 92 16.22 2.71 -18.85
C LYS A 92 17.58 2.28 -18.27
N LEU A 93 18.35 3.21 -17.71
CA LEU A 93 19.66 2.93 -17.11
C LEU A 93 19.54 2.30 -15.71
N ILE A 94 18.37 2.40 -15.07
CA ILE A 94 18.14 1.74 -13.78
C ILE A 94 17.93 0.26 -14.02
N ARG A 95 18.97 -0.52 -13.75
CA ARG A 95 18.98 -1.99 -13.88
C ARG A 95 18.78 -2.71 -12.54
N SER A 96 19.05 -2.01 -11.44
CA SER A 96 18.94 -2.54 -10.09
C SER A 96 18.29 -1.53 -9.16
N TYR A 97 17.34 -2.01 -8.37
CA TYR A 97 16.69 -1.25 -7.32
C TYR A 97 17.24 -1.70 -5.96
N THR A 98 17.74 -0.74 -5.19
CA THR A 98 18.30 -0.94 -3.84
C THR A 98 17.80 0.18 -2.95
N TYR A 99 17.24 -0.16 -1.80
CA TYR A 99 16.58 0.78 -0.90
C TYR A 99 17.57 1.20 0.20
N HIS A 100 18.27 2.31 0.00
CA HIS A 100 19.27 2.79 0.96
C HIS A 100 19.47 4.31 0.93
N GLY A 101 20.17 4.83 1.95
CA GLY A 101 20.64 6.21 2.00
C GLY A 101 19.53 7.24 1.86
N SER A 102 19.76 8.26 1.03
CA SER A 102 18.80 9.36 0.79
C SER A 102 17.49 8.89 0.15
N LEU A 103 17.51 7.84 -0.66
CA LEU A 103 16.30 7.34 -1.33
C LEU A 103 15.26 6.86 -0.31
N LYS A 104 15.69 6.18 0.75
CA LYS A 104 14.82 5.73 1.85
C LYS A 104 14.20 6.91 2.61
N VAL A 105 15.01 7.92 2.91
CA VAL A 105 14.55 9.14 3.61
C VAL A 105 13.53 9.88 2.75
N ASP A 106 13.84 10.09 1.48
CA ASP A 106 12.98 10.81 0.54
C ASP A 106 11.67 10.07 0.29
N ALA A 107 11.69 8.74 0.16
CA ALA A 107 10.50 7.91 -0.02
C ALA A 107 9.61 7.89 1.24
N THR A 108 10.20 7.79 2.42
CA THR A 108 9.47 7.85 3.70
C THR A 108 8.81 9.23 3.88
N PHE A 109 9.55 10.30 3.56
CA PHE A 109 9.00 11.65 3.58
C PHE A 109 7.83 11.81 2.60
N ALA A 110 7.99 11.34 1.36
CA ALA A 110 6.93 11.37 0.36
C ALA A 110 5.69 10.57 0.77
N LEU A 111 5.87 9.41 1.40
CA LEU A 111 4.77 8.62 1.95
C LEU A 111 4.00 9.39 3.02
N ASN A 112 4.71 10.04 3.96
CA ASN A 112 4.06 10.84 5.00
C ASN A 112 3.31 12.04 4.42
N VAL A 113 3.91 12.79 3.49
CA VAL A 113 3.23 13.89 2.80
C VAL A 113 1.98 13.38 2.08
N SER A 114 2.07 12.23 1.39
CA SER A 114 0.93 11.63 0.68
C SER A 114 -0.20 11.24 1.65
N ARG A 115 0.13 10.67 2.80
CA ARG A 115 -0.84 10.34 3.86
C ARG A 115 -1.58 11.58 4.35
N TYR A 116 -0.85 12.65 4.64
CA TYR A 116 -1.46 13.89 5.11
C TYR A 116 -2.32 14.52 4.01
N TYR A 117 -1.79 14.66 2.80
CA TYR A 117 -2.50 15.27 1.69
C TYR A 117 -3.76 14.48 1.29
N THR A 118 -3.74 13.15 1.42
CA THR A 118 -4.95 12.33 1.23
C THR A 118 -6.09 12.78 2.16
N ASN A 119 -5.81 13.15 3.41
CA ASN A 119 -6.84 13.69 4.30
C ASN A 119 -7.35 15.06 3.83
N PHE A 120 -6.46 15.91 3.30
CA PHE A 120 -6.85 17.20 2.71
C PHE A 120 -7.83 17.01 1.55
N LEU A 121 -7.55 16.06 0.65
CA LEU A 121 -8.40 15.75 -0.50
C LEU A 121 -9.81 15.29 -0.11
N TYR A 122 -10.00 14.74 1.09
CA TYR A 122 -11.34 14.35 1.55
C TYR A 122 -12.05 15.48 2.30
N ILE A 123 -11.36 16.29 3.08
CA ILE A 123 -12.01 17.22 4.02
C ILE A 123 -12.39 18.56 3.39
N TYR A 124 -11.57 19.12 2.50
CA TYR A 124 -11.85 20.42 1.89
C TYR A 124 -13.08 20.41 0.96
N PRO A 125 -13.28 19.38 0.10
CA PRO A 125 -14.50 19.30 -0.70
C PRO A 125 -15.77 19.26 0.16
N LEU A 126 -15.73 18.58 1.31
CA LEU A 126 -16.85 18.54 2.23
C LEU A 126 -17.11 19.90 2.89
N TRP A 127 -16.06 20.65 3.23
CA TRP A 127 -16.22 22.01 3.73
C TRP A 127 -16.83 22.94 2.67
N HIS A 128 -16.33 22.91 1.43
CA HIS A 128 -16.89 23.68 0.31
C HIS A 128 -18.36 23.38 0.02
N GLN A 129 -18.84 22.19 0.38
CA GLN A 129 -20.23 21.74 0.25
C GLN A 129 -21.09 22.00 1.50
N ASP A 130 -20.60 22.80 2.46
CA ASP A 130 -21.27 23.06 3.74
C ASP A 130 -21.56 21.79 4.57
N HIS A 131 -20.79 20.73 4.36
CA HIS A 131 -20.90 19.48 5.11
C HIS A 131 -20.00 19.41 6.34
N GLU A 132 -18.94 20.21 6.40
CA GLU A 132 -17.92 20.17 7.46
C GLU A 132 -17.69 21.58 8.00
N ARG A 133 -17.48 21.72 9.32
CA ARG A 133 -17.18 23.03 9.91
C ARG A 133 -15.67 23.24 10.00
N ALA A 134 -15.19 24.45 9.75
CA ALA A 134 -13.78 24.80 9.85
C ALA A 134 -13.56 25.92 10.87
N GLU A 135 -12.43 25.87 11.56
CA GLU A 135 -11.96 26.92 12.46
C GLU A 135 -10.54 27.34 12.05
N LEU A 136 -10.37 28.63 11.76
CA LEU A 136 -9.06 29.24 11.57
C LEU A 136 -8.50 29.62 12.95
N THR A 137 -7.40 28.99 13.34
CA THR A 137 -6.72 29.28 14.60
C THR A 137 -5.85 30.52 14.49
N SER A 138 -5.50 31.12 15.63
CA SER A 138 -4.70 32.36 15.68
C SER A 138 -3.30 32.23 15.06
N ASN A 139 -2.76 31.00 14.97
CA ASN A 139 -1.50 30.71 14.29
C ASN A 139 -1.66 30.39 12.78
N GLY A 140 -2.85 30.59 12.22
CA GLY A 140 -3.12 30.38 10.79
C GLY A 140 -3.32 28.92 10.38
N ALA A 141 -3.48 27.99 11.33
CA ALA A 141 -3.87 26.62 11.01
C ALA A 141 -5.39 26.51 10.83
N VAL A 142 -5.81 25.57 9.99
CA VAL A 142 -7.23 25.25 9.78
C VAL A 142 -7.53 23.95 10.50
N ARG A 143 -8.52 23.98 11.40
CA ARG A 143 -9.03 22.80 12.09
C ARG A 143 -10.44 22.50 11.57
N PHE A 144 -10.62 21.31 11.02
CA PHE A 144 -11.95 20.84 10.65
C PHE A 144 -12.62 20.12 11.82
N HIS A 145 -13.91 20.35 11.96
CA HIS A 145 -14.80 19.76 12.95
C HIS A 145 -15.77 18.86 12.22
N ILE A 146 -15.54 17.56 12.32
CA ILE A 146 -16.43 16.53 11.77
C ILE A 146 -17.78 16.66 12.47
N PRO A 147 -18.88 17.02 11.76
CA PRO A 147 -20.20 17.17 12.34
C PRO A 147 -20.76 15.77 12.58
N ARG A 148 -20.24 15.15 13.63
CA ARG A 148 -20.60 13.87 14.27
C ARG A 148 -19.82 13.67 15.58
N ASP A 149 -19.13 14.70 16.08
CA ASP A 149 -18.24 14.60 17.22
C ASP A 149 -18.93 14.95 18.56
N SER A 150 -20.22 14.61 18.66
CA SER A 150 -20.95 14.67 19.93
C SER A 150 -20.41 13.60 20.89
N THR A 151 -20.39 13.88 22.19
CA THR A 151 -19.96 12.91 23.22
C THR A 151 -20.68 11.56 23.04
N ARG A 152 -21.99 11.59 22.74
CA ARG A 152 -22.81 10.40 22.47
C ARG A 152 -22.38 9.62 21.23
N GLN A 153 -21.95 10.28 20.16
CA GLN A 153 -21.43 9.58 18.99
C GLN A 153 -20.01 9.07 19.19
N ARG A 154 -19.16 9.78 19.95
CA ARG A 154 -17.87 9.21 20.39
C ARG A 154 -18.09 7.99 21.25
N GLU A 155 -19.08 8.01 22.13
CA GLU A 155 -19.51 6.85 22.91
C GLU A 155 -20.07 5.74 22.02
N VAL A 156 -20.89 6.04 21.00
CA VAL A 156 -21.40 5.03 20.05
C VAL A 156 -20.29 4.48 19.17
N ILE A 157 -19.34 5.29 18.71
CA ILE A 157 -18.18 4.84 17.93
C ILE A 157 -17.23 4.04 18.82
N ALA A 158 -16.94 4.50 20.03
CA ALA A 158 -16.15 3.76 21.02
C ALA A 158 -16.85 2.46 21.40
N TYR A 159 -18.18 2.49 21.59
CA TYR A 159 -19.01 1.31 21.80
C TYR A 159 -18.93 0.40 20.57
N GLN A 160 -19.12 0.85 19.33
CA GLN A 160 -18.98 0.02 18.13
C GLN A 160 -17.54 -0.50 17.91
N GLN A 161 -16.53 0.20 18.43
CA GLN A 161 -15.13 -0.24 18.39
C GLN A 161 -14.80 -1.24 19.52
N LEU A 162 -15.44 -1.13 20.69
CA LEU A 162 -15.29 -2.01 21.86
C LEU A 162 -16.21 -3.26 21.77
N TYR A 163 -17.45 -3.07 21.34
CA TYR A 163 -18.46 -4.05 20.94
C TYR A 163 -18.30 -4.42 19.45
N ARG A 164 -17.07 -4.76 19.05
CA ARG A 164 -16.97 -5.84 18.06
C ARG A 164 -17.24 -7.12 18.86
N PRO A 165 -18.31 -7.89 18.58
CA PRO A 165 -18.47 -9.19 19.22
C PRO A 165 -17.16 -9.95 19.06
N ALA A 166 -16.52 -10.33 20.17
CA ALA A 166 -15.34 -11.19 20.13
C ALA A 166 -15.63 -12.50 19.33
N GLU A 167 -16.92 -12.81 19.18
CA GLU A 167 -17.47 -14.04 18.62
C GLU A 167 -17.71 -14.02 17.11
N GLU A 168 -17.49 -12.90 16.41
CA GLU A 168 -17.28 -12.90 14.95
C GLU A 168 -15.86 -12.46 14.61
N THR A 169 -14.88 -12.95 15.39
CA THR A 169 -13.61 -13.29 14.76
C THR A 169 -13.98 -14.31 13.69
N ARG A 170 -14.26 -13.86 12.45
CA ARG A 170 -14.38 -14.74 11.27
C ARG A 170 -13.32 -15.79 11.49
N SER A 171 -13.76 -17.01 11.80
CA SER A 171 -12.85 -18.08 12.16
C SER A 171 -11.83 -18.06 11.05
N ILE A 172 -10.61 -17.62 11.37
CA ILE A 172 -9.56 -17.51 10.36
C ILE A 172 -9.53 -18.92 9.84
N PRO A 173 -9.91 -19.16 8.56
CA PRO A 173 -9.98 -20.51 8.07
C PRO A 173 -8.61 -21.07 8.39
N LYS A 174 -8.57 -22.12 9.25
CA LYS A 174 -7.32 -22.77 9.61
C LYS A 174 -6.65 -23.00 8.26
N LYS A 175 -5.53 -22.32 8.01
CA LYS A 175 -4.76 -22.50 6.78
C LYS A 175 -4.54 -24.01 6.76
N ASN A 176 -5.25 -24.74 5.91
CA ASN A 176 -4.99 -26.16 5.73
C ASN A 176 -3.50 -26.22 5.48
N GLY A 177 -2.77 -26.95 6.33
CA GLY A 177 -1.33 -27.00 6.25
C GLY A 177 -0.95 -27.31 4.80
N ARG A 178 -0.02 -26.53 4.23
CA ARG A 178 0.48 -26.80 2.87
C ARG A 178 0.92 -28.26 2.81
N SER A 179 0.75 -28.90 1.66
CA SER A 179 1.22 -30.28 1.50
C SER A 179 2.72 -30.36 1.83
N PRO A 180 3.19 -31.48 2.41
CA PRO A 180 4.61 -31.65 2.73
C PRO A 180 5.53 -31.45 1.52
N GLU A 181 5.05 -31.81 0.33
CA GLU A 181 5.74 -31.61 -0.95
C GLU A 181 5.91 -30.13 -1.31
N VAL A 182 4.82 -29.34 -1.26
CA VAL A 182 4.89 -27.89 -1.49
C VAL A 182 5.82 -27.24 -0.47
N GLN A 183 5.78 -27.68 0.80
CA GLN A 183 6.67 -27.18 1.84
C GLN A 183 8.15 -27.51 1.58
N ARG A 184 8.45 -28.70 1.02
CA ARG A 184 9.80 -29.06 0.57
C ARG A 184 10.29 -28.13 -0.54
N LEU A 185 9.48 -27.92 -1.58
CA LEU A 185 9.83 -27.04 -2.71
C LEU A 185 10.10 -25.60 -2.26
N PHE A 186 9.30 -25.11 -1.31
CA PHE A 186 9.53 -23.83 -0.67
C PHE A 186 10.85 -23.76 0.10
N ASN A 187 11.19 -24.80 0.86
CA ASN A 187 12.45 -24.86 1.59
C ASN A 187 13.64 -24.90 0.63
N ASP A 188 13.55 -25.67 -0.45
CA ASP A 188 14.60 -25.76 -1.48
C ASP A 188 14.84 -24.39 -2.12
N LEU A 189 13.77 -23.68 -2.51
CA LEU A 189 13.86 -22.32 -3.02
C LEU A 189 14.46 -21.35 -1.99
N PHE A 190 14.07 -21.46 -0.72
CA PHE A 190 14.60 -20.60 0.34
C PHE A 190 16.10 -20.78 0.55
N GLN A 191 16.62 -22.01 0.45
CA GLN A 191 18.06 -22.26 0.53
C GLN A 191 18.83 -21.63 -0.63
N GLN A 192 18.23 -21.60 -1.83
CA GLN A 192 18.82 -20.97 -3.02
C GLN A 192 18.75 -19.45 -2.95
N ALA A 193 17.68 -18.90 -2.36
CA ALA A 193 17.40 -17.47 -2.30
C ALA A 193 18.27 -16.68 -1.31
N ARG A 194 19.17 -17.33 -0.56
CA ARG A 194 19.93 -16.71 0.55
C ARG A 194 20.57 -15.37 0.14
N PRO A 195 20.53 -14.35 1.00
CA PRO A 195 20.98 -13.00 0.67
C PRO A 195 22.46 -12.99 0.33
N ALA A 196 22.79 -12.60 -0.91
CA ALA A 196 24.16 -12.34 -1.31
C ALA A 196 24.59 -10.94 -0.84
N GLY A 197 25.37 -10.89 0.25
CA GLY A 197 26.16 -9.71 0.63
C GLY A 197 25.41 -8.54 1.30
N LEU A 198 26.08 -7.39 1.36
CA LEU A 198 25.70 -6.18 2.12
C LEU A 198 24.38 -5.51 1.65
N GLN A 199 23.83 -5.91 0.50
CA GLN A 199 22.71 -5.22 -0.15
C GLN A 199 21.31 -5.66 0.34
N LYS A 200 21.23 -6.68 1.21
CA LYS A 200 19.96 -7.22 1.75
C LYS A 200 18.90 -7.48 0.66
N LYS A 201 19.35 -7.98 -0.49
CA LYS A 201 18.52 -8.27 -1.66
C LYS A 201 18.55 -9.76 -1.95
N PHE A 202 17.38 -10.35 -2.20
CA PHE A 202 17.30 -11.74 -2.66
C PHE A 202 17.34 -11.81 -4.16
N HIS A 203 18.00 -12.84 -4.64
CA HIS A 203 17.83 -13.30 -6.00
C HIS A 203 17.36 -14.74 -5.94
N TYR A 204 16.23 -15.01 -6.58
CA TYR A 204 15.65 -16.33 -6.67
C TYR A 204 14.88 -16.44 -7.98
N GLU A 205 14.74 -17.67 -8.45
CA GLU A 205 13.92 -18.03 -9.58
C GLU A 205 13.10 -19.24 -9.14
N PRO A 206 11.76 -19.12 -9.04
CA PRO A 206 10.95 -20.27 -8.65
C PRO A 206 10.99 -21.35 -9.73
N SER A 207 11.05 -22.61 -9.33
CA SER A 207 10.96 -23.73 -10.26
C SER A 207 9.54 -23.85 -10.83
N ASP A 208 9.43 -24.35 -12.06
CA ASP A 208 8.14 -24.67 -12.68
C ASP A 208 7.34 -25.66 -11.81
N GLU A 209 8.02 -26.61 -11.16
CA GLU A 209 7.42 -27.55 -10.21
C GLU A 209 6.71 -26.85 -9.05
N LEU A 210 7.33 -25.81 -8.46
CA LEU A 210 6.71 -25.03 -7.38
C LEU A 210 5.52 -24.21 -7.89
N ILE A 211 5.63 -23.63 -9.07
CA ILE A 211 4.55 -22.83 -9.68
C ILE A 211 3.32 -23.73 -9.93
N GLU A 212 3.53 -24.89 -10.54
CA GLU A 212 2.44 -25.83 -10.84
C GLU A 212 1.83 -26.42 -9.56
N ALA A 213 2.65 -26.74 -8.56
CA ALA A 213 2.16 -27.27 -7.29
C ALA A 213 1.26 -26.27 -6.53
N LEU A 214 1.42 -24.96 -6.76
CA LEU A 214 0.58 -23.91 -6.17
C LEU A 214 -0.66 -23.56 -7.01
N ARG A 215 -0.70 -23.97 -8.28
CA ARG A 215 -1.74 -23.54 -9.22
C ARG A 215 -3.14 -23.87 -8.75
N SER A 216 -3.38 -25.10 -8.32
CA SER A 216 -4.70 -25.56 -7.88
C SER A 216 -5.21 -24.77 -6.66
N GLU A 217 -4.37 -24.56 -5.65
CA GLU A 217 -4.72 -23.80 -4.43
C GLU A 217 -5.18 -22.38 -4.76
N TYR A 218 -4.45 -21.67 -5.62
CA TYR A 218 -4.78 -20.29 -5.96
C TYR A 218 -5.91 -20.17 -6.98
N GLN A 219 -6.08 -21.15 -7.85
CA GLN A 219 -7.23 -21.24 -8.75
C GLN A 219 -8.52 -21.40 -7.95
N GLU A 220 -8.58 -22.35 -7.02
CA GLU A 220 -9.76 -22.57 -6.15
C GLU A 220 -10.11 -21.32 -5.32
N ARG A 221 -9.09 -20.63 -4.81
CA ARG A 221 -9.29 -19.34 -4.10
C ARG A 221 -9.87 -18.25 -4.99
N LEU A 222 -9.52 -18.17 -6.27
CA LEU A 222 -10.13 -17.19 -7.15
C LEU A 222 -11.53 -17.63 -7.56
N ASP A 223 -11.73 -18.90 -7.86
CA ASP A 223 -13.05 -19.43 -8.24
C ASP A 223 -14.10 -19.21 -7.16
N THR A 224 -13.72 -19.32 -5.87
CA THR A 224 -14.61 -19.02 -4.75
C THR A 224 -14.96 -17.53 -4.61
N ASN A 225 -14.14 -16.62 -5.15
CA ASN A 225 -14.37 -15.18 -5.08
C ASN A 225 -15.23 -14.64 -6.24
N PHE A 226 -15.26 -15.33 -7.39
CA PHE A 226 -16.02 -14.90 -8.56
C PHE A 226 -17.33 -15.67 -8.70
N ARG A 227 -18.43 -14.95 -8.89
CA ARG A 227 -19.78 -15.53 -9.05
C ARG A 227 -20.18 -15.81 -10.50
N HIS A 228 -19.43 -15.27 -11.46
CA HIS A 228 -19.71 -15.40 -12.89
C HIS A 228 -19.01 -16.62 -13.49
N PRO A 229 -19.57 -17.24 -14.55
CA PRO A 229 -18.91 -18.34 -15.24
C PRO A 229 -17.66 -17.85 -15.96
N ASP A 230 -16.70 -18.76 -16.18
CA ASP A 230 -15.43 -18.45 -16.84
C ASP A 230 -15.56 -17.89 -18.26
N SER A 231 -16.67 -18.21 -18.93
CA SER A 231 -17.02 -17.69 -20.26
C SER A 231 -17.44 -16.21 -20.26
N PHE A 232 -17.65 -15.60 -19.08
CA PHE A 232 -18.05 -14.20 -18.96
C PHE A 232 -16.98 -13.28 -19.57
N GLN A 233 -17.42 -12.31 -20.38
CA GLN A 233 -16.52 -11.44 -21.13
C GLN A 233 -16.23 -10.14 -20.38
N LEU A 234 -14.95 -9.81 -20.19
CA LEU A 234 -14.43 -8.61 -19.55
C LEU A 234 -13.83 -7.65 -20.59
N ASN A 235 -14.58 -7.37 -21.66
CA ASN A 235 -14.20 -6.46 -22.75
C ASN A 235 -12.78 -6.68 -23.30
N GLY A 236 -12.55 -7.83 -23.95
CA GLY A 236 -11.30 -8.16 -24.64
C GLY A 236 -10.61 -9.42 -24.14
N TYR A 237 -11.09 -10.00 -23.04
CA TYR A 237 -10.70 -11.31 -22.51
C TYR A 237 -11.86 -11.88 -21.69
N SER A 238 -11.84 -13.19 -21.50
CA SER A 238 -12.76 -13.95 -20.66
C SER A 238 -12.37 -13.87 -19.18
N LEU A 239 -13.32 -14.16 -18.29
CA LEU A 239 -13.06 -14.28 -16.87
C LEU A 239 -12.03 -15.41 -16.58
N ALA A 240 -12.03 -16.48 -17.37
CA ALA A 240 -10.99 -17.51 -17.31
C ALA A 240 -9.58 -16.93 -17.53
N GLU A 241 -9.40 -16.14 -18.59
CA GLU A 241 -8.09 -15.51 -18.89
C GLU A 241 -7.67 -14.54 -17.80
N PHE A 242 -8.61 -13.75 -17.27
CA PHE A 242 -8.38 -12.88 -16.12
C PHE A 242 -7.90 -13.68 -14.90
N LYS A 243 -8.63 -14.74 -14.53
CA LYS A 243 -8.29 -15.60 -13.40
C LYS A 243 -6.91 -16.21 -13.58
N ALA A 244 -6.58 -16.73 -14.77
CA ALA A 244 -5.29 -17.34 -15.04
C ALA A 244 -4.11 -16.36 -14.81
N VAL A 245 -4.25 -15.10 -15.22
CA VAL A 245 -3.25 -14.05 -14.95
C VAL A 245 -3.13 -13.78 -13.45
N TYR A 246 -4.26 -13.62 -12.76
CA TYR A 246 -4.27 -13.34 -11.32
C TYR A 246 -3.76 -14.52 -10.48
N VAL A 247 -4.03 -15.76 -10.88
CA VAL A 247 -3.42 -16.96 -10.27
C VAL A 247 -1.90 -16.85 -10.33
N GLY A 248 -1.34 -16.54 -11.50
CA GLY A 248 0.11 -16.36 -11.65
C GLY A 248 0.67 -15.27 -10.74
N ILE A 249 0.00 -14.13 -10.64
CA ILE A 249 0.41 -13.03 -9.76
C ILE A 249 0.34 -13.44 -8.28
N LEU A 250 -0.70 -14.15 -7.87
CA LEU A 250 -0.87 -14.61 -6.49
C LEU A 250 0.18 -15.67 -6.12
N ILE A 251 0.49 -16.60 -7.02
CA ILE A 251 1.57 -17.58 -6.84
C ILE A 251 2.90 -16.87 -6.65
N LEU A 252 3.26 -15.95 -7.55
CA LEU A 252 4.51 -15.19 -7.44
C LEU A 252 4.58 -14.36 -6.16
N SER A 253 3.45 -13.74 -5.78
CA SER A 253 3.34 -12.99 -4.51
C SER A 253 3.52 -13.90 -3.31
N ALA A 254 2.91 -15.09 -3.30
CA ALA A 254 3.03 -16.05 -2.22
C ALA A 254 4.43 -16.64 -2.09
N ILE A 255 5.12 -16.83 -3.23
CA ILE A 255 6.52 -17.23 -3.27
C ILE A 255 7.41 -16.14 -2.71
N HIS A 256 7.19 -14.91 -3.17
CA HIS A 256 7.92 -13.76 -2.67
C HIS A 256 7.71 -13.55 -1.16
N GLU A 257 6.46 -13.61 -0.72
CA GLU A 257 6.08 -13.54 0.68
C GLU A 257 6.79 -14.64 1.46
N TYR A 258 6.79 -15.90 0.99
CA TYR A 258 7.47 -16.99 1.68
C TYR A 258 8.97 -16.75 1.84
N ILE A 259 9.63 -16.24 0.79
CA ILE A 259 11.06 -15.92 0.85
C ILE A 259 11.29 -14.79 1.85
N CYS A 260 10.41 -13.78 1.88
CA CYS A 260 10.42 -12.66 2.83
C CYS A 260 9.96 -13.03 4.26
N TYR A 261 9.23 -14.14 4.43
CA TYR A 261 8.54 -14.56 5.65
C TYR A 261 9.44 -14.96 6.83
N PRO A 262 10.65 -15.55 6.67
CA PRO A 262 11.52 -15.79 7.82
C PRO A 262 11.99 -14.53 8.54
N TRP A 263 11.78 -13.33 7.95
CA TRP A 263 11.95 -12.07 8.66
C TRP A 263 10.68 -11.57 9.35
N GLY A 264 9.51 -12.18 9.19
CA GLY A 264 8.27 -11.84 9.90
C GLY A 264 8.31 -12.13 11.42
N ASN A 265 9.33 -12.86 11.88
CA ASN A 265 9.57 -13.08 13.31
C ASN A 265 10.11 -11.82 13.98
N GLN A 266 9.58 -11.47 15.16
CA GLN A 266 9.99 -10.30 15.91
C GLN A 266 11.52 -10.29 16.13
N GLY A 267 12.18 -9.19 15.73
CA GLY A 267 13.63 -9.01 15.86
C GLY A 267 14.46 -9.37 14.63
N GLN A 268 13.87 -9.95 13.58
CA GLN A 268 14.55 -10.20 12.31
C GLN A 268 14.52 -8.98 11.38
N LEU A 269 15.61 -8.75 10.65
CA LEU A 269 15.77 -7.58 9.78
C LEU A 269 14.91 -7.70 8.51
N ILE A 270 14.03 -6.72 8.27
CA ILE A 270 13.22 -6.65 7.04
C ILE A 270 14.14 -6.44 5.82
N PRO A 271 13.99 -7.23 4.74
CA PRO A 271 14.77 -7.12 3.51
C PRO A 271 14.25 -5.98 2.62
N GLU A 272 14.47 -4.74 3.03
CA GLU A 272 13.83 -3.55 2.46
C GLU A 272 13.99 -3.38 0.94
N SER A 273 15.13 -3.81 0.37
CA SER A 273 15.39 -3.77 -1.08
C SER A 273 14.66 -4.85 -1.88
N SER A 274 14.07 -5.85 -1.22
CA SER A 274 13.36 -6.95 -1.86
C SER A 274 11.85 -6.84 -1.72
N LEU A 275 11.33 -6.00 -0.82
CA LEU A 275 9.89 -5.88 -0.52
C LEU A 275 8.98 -5.69 -1.72
N VAL A 276 9.50 -5.10 -2.80
CA VAL A 276 8.78 -4.88 -4.05
C VAL A 276 9.50 -5.61 -5.17
N MET A 277 8.83 -6.63 -5.71
CA MET A 277 9.29 -7.34 -6.89
C MET A 277 9.31 -6.42 -8.11
N VAL A 278 10.40 -6.50 -8.87
CA VAL A 278 10.53 -5.78 -10.15
C VAL A 278 10.85 -6.76 -11.25
N LYS A 279 10.02 -6.76 -12.30
CA LYS A 279 10.30 -7.50 -13.53
C LYS A 279 11.58 -6.95 -14.15
N LYS A 280 12.62 -7.77 -14.28
CA LYS A 280 13.81 -7.41 -15.05
C LYS A 280 13.39 -7.17 -16.50
N ARG A 281 13.63 -5.96 -17.02
CA ARG A 281 13.49 -5.69 -18.45
C ARG A 281 14.73 -6.32 -19.11
N PHE A 282 14.55 -7.44 -19.81
CA PHE A 282 15.60 -7.96 -20.67
C PHE A 282 15.86 -6.91 -21.77
N PRO A 283 17.13 -6.60 -22.09
CA PRO A 283 17.40 -5.90 -23.32
C PRO A 283 16.86 -6.78 -24.45
N GLN A 284 15.90 -6.27 -25.22
CA GLN A 284 15.66 -6.82 -26.53
C GLN A 284 17.02 -6.77 -27.24
N LEU A 285 17.57 -7.94 -27.56
CA LEU A 285 18.62 -8.04 -28.56
C LEU A 285 18.02 -7.42 -29.81
N SER A 286 18.44 -6.19 -30.13
CA SER A 286 18.17 -5.58 -31.41
C SER A 286 18.83 -6.47 -32.45
N GLY A 287 18.05 -7.36 -33.05
CA GLY A 287 18.38 -8.01 -34.32
C GLY A 287 18.08 -7.07 -35.46
#